data_AF-A0A960M4V9-F1
#
_entry.id   AF-A0A960M4V9-F1
#
_cell.length_a   1.000
_cell.length_b   1.000
_cell.length_c   1.000
_cell.angle_alpha   90.00
_cell.angle_beta   90.00
_cell.angle_gamma   90.00
#
_symmetry.space_group_name_H-M   'P 1'
#
loop_
_entity.id
_entity.type
_entity.pdbx_description
1 polymer ?
#
loop_
_entity_poly.entity_id
_entity_poly.type
_entity_poly.pdbx_seq_one_letter_code
_entity_poly.pdbx_strand_id
1 'polypeptide(L)'
;MFILIATIFPILASPGLKIDEVITHEVIQKQDEITVEENLHGGKVLVLSDGSTWEVAPQDLKVSGTWILPVPLKIEKSTNPSYPYRLININSNSSVLARQIASQLNLYK
;
A
#
# COMPACT_ATOMS: atom_id res chain seq x y z
N MET A 1 48.55 -38.62 -38.40
CA MET A 1 48.30 -37.33 -39.07
C MET A 1 47.58 -36.42 -38.06
N PHE A 2 48.19 -35.27 -37.73
CA PHE A 2 47.84 -34.22 -36.72
C PHE A 2 47.98 -34.66 -35.24
N ILE A 3 49.05 -34.34 -34.50
CA ILE A 3 49.60 -33.07 -33.95
C ILE A 3 48.79 -32.49 -32.77
N LEU A 4 49.51 -32.38 -31.64
CA LEU A 4 49.37 -31.57 -30.41
C LEU A 4 48.61 -30.23 -30.63
N ILE A 5 47.99 -29.59 -29.64
CA ILE A 5 48.62 -28.58 -28.79
C ILE A 5 47.64 -28.25 -27.65
N ALA A 6 48.12 -28.32 -26.41
CA ALA A 6 47.50 -27.66 -25.27
C ALA A 6 47.62 -26.14 -25.45
N THR A 7 46.51 -25.43 -25.60
CA THR A 7 46.49 -23.97 -25.51
C THR A 7 45.92 -23.55 -24.16
N ILE A 8 46.87 -23.24 -23.28
CA ILE A 8 46.68 -22.37 -22.13
C ILE A 8 46.06 -21.07 -22.66
N PHE A 9 44.82 -20.77 -22.27
CA PHE A 9 44.25 -19.46 -22.52
C PHE A 9 44.98 -18.44 -21.62
N PRO A 10 45.60 -17.40 -22.19
CA PRO A 10 46.16 -16.32 -21.39
C PRO A 10 45.03 -15.57 -20.71
N ILE A 11 45.12 -15.45 -19.39
CA ILE A 11 44.34 -14.51 -18.59
C ILE A 11 44.70 -13.10 -19.08
N LEU A 12 43.79 -12.45 -19.79
CA LEU A 12 43.86 -11.03 -20.03
C LEU A 12 42.88 -10.35 -19.07
N ALA A 13 43.45 -9.76 -18.02
CA ALA A 13 42.73 -8.89 -17.11
C ALA A 13 42.21 -7.67 -17.89
N SER A 14 40.90 -7.52 -17.99
CA SER A 14 40.27 -6.24 -18.30
C SER A 14 39.98 -5.51 -16.99
N PRO A 15 40.52 -4.30 -16.77
CA PRO A 15 40.12 -3.45 -15.66
C PRO A 15 38.77 -2.79 -16.02
N GLY A 16 37.79 -2.94 -15.15
CA GLY A 16 36.48 -2.31 -15.36
C GLY A 16 35.40 -2.96 -14.54
N LEU A 17 35.47 -2.82 -13.21
CA LEU A 17 34.28 -2.80 -12.37
C LEU A 17 33.40 -1.65 -12.86
N LYS A 18 32.55 -1.91 -13.85
CA LYS A 18 31.31 -1.16 -13.98
C LYS A 18 30.42 -1.62 -12.85
N ILE A 19 30.57 -0.96 -11.71
CA ILE A 19 29.45 -0.79 -10.80
C ILE A 19 28.51 0.11 -11.59
N ASP A 20 27.74 -0.49 -12.51
CA ASP A 20 26.53 0.14 -13.00
C ASP A 20 25.62 0.15 -11.77
N GLU A 21 25.80 1.24 -11.04
CA GLU A 21 24.91 1.86 -10.09
C GLU A 21 23.53 1.98 -10.74
N VAL A 22 22.87 0.85 -10.91
CA VAL A 22 21.43 0.77 -11.04
C VAL A 22 20.93 1.01 -9.62
N ILE A 23 21.02 2.28 -9.19
CA ILE A 23 20.03 2.84 -8.28
C ILE A 23 18.74 2.78 -9.09
N THR A 24 18.11 1.61 -9.12
CA THR A 24 16.67 1.57 -9.22
C THR A 24 16.25 2.41 -8.04
N HIS A 25 15.87 3.63 -8.34
CA HIS A 25 15.18 4.49 -7.41
C HIS A 25 13.95 3.69 -7.04
N GLU A 26 14.08 2.92 -5.96
CA GLU A 26 12.97 2.57 -5.12
C GLU A 26 12.38 3.91 -4.72
N VAL A 27 11.51 4.43 -5.59
CA VAL A 27 10.46 5.33 -5.19
C VAL A 27 9.54 4.46 -4.33
N ILE A 28 10.02 4.12 -3.13
CA ILE A 28 9.15 3.89 -1.99
C ILE A 28 8.53 5.27 -1.82
N GLN A 29 7.47 5.52 -2.59
CA GLN A 29 6.50 6.52 -2.21
C GLN A 29 6.11 6.08 -0.81
N LYS A 30 6.59 6.83 0.18
CA LYS A 30 6.09 6.77 1.52
C LYS A 30 4.60 7.04 1.37
N GLN A 31 3.82 5.97 1.23
CA GLN A 31 2.37 6.03 1.23
C GLN A 31 2.09 6.64 2.60
N ASP A 32 1.67 7.91 2.62
CA ASP A 32 1.34 8.55 3.89
C ASP A 32 0.36 7.62 4.59
N GLU A 33 0.75 7.18 5.78
CA GLU A 33 0.07 6.12 6.51
C GLU A 33 -1.31 6.65 6.88
N ILE A 34 -2.32 6.25 6.11
CA ILE A 34 -3.69 6.69 6.32
C ILE A 34 -4.26 5.97 7.52
N THR A 35 -4.76 6.72 8.48
CA THR A 35 -5.29 6.20 9.74
C THR A 35 -6.76 6.54 9.87
N VAL A 36 -7.52 5.74 10.60
CA VAL A 36 -8.83 6.16 11.13
C VAL A 36 -8.57 7.04 12.34
N GLU A 37 -9.04 8.29 12.28
CA GLU A 37 -8.95 9.26 13.37
C GLU A 37 -10.24 9.31 14.18
N GLU A 38 -11.39 9.12 13.54
CA GLU A 38 -12.69 9.08 14.23
C GLU A 38 -13.53 7.88 13.79
N ASN A 39 -14.26 7.31 14.76
CA ASN A 39 -15.18 6.22 14.57
C ASN A 39 -16.54 6.59 15.17
N LEU A 40 -17.47 6.98 14.31
CA LEU A 40 -18.75 7.56 14.67
C LEU A 40 -19.88 6.55 14.50
N HIS A 41 -20.93 6.73 15.31
CA HIS A 41 -22.16 5.93 15.26
C HIS A 41 -21.92 4.41 15.35
N GLY A 42 -20.98 4.00 16.19
CA GLY A 42 -20.71 2.58 16.45
C GLY A 42 -20.13 1.82 15.26
N GLY A 43 -19.22 2.43 14.50
CA GLY A 43 -18.60 1.78 13.34
C GLY A 43 -19.18 2.16 11.99
N LYS A 44 -20.28 2.94 11.95
CA LYS A 44 -20.96 3.27 10.68
C LYS A 44 -20.21 4.30 9.84
N VAL A 45 -19.60 5.29 10.48
CA VAL A 45 -18.90 6.37 9.79
C VAL A 45 -17.48 6.46 10.32
N LEU A 46 -16.52 6.43 9.41
CA LEU A 46 -15.09 6.59 9.71
C LEU A 46 -14.57 7.88 9.09
N VAL A 47 -13.81 8.64 9.86
CA VAL A 47 -13.06 9.81 9.38
C VAL A 47 -11.59 9.43 9.37
N LEU A 48 -10.95 9.61 8.22
CA LEU A 48 -9.53 9.27 8.04
C LEU A 48 -8.63 10.50 8.26
N SER A 49 -7.33 10.26 8.43
CA SER A 49 -6.34 11.32 8.68
C SER A 49 -6.16 12.33 7.55
N ASP A 50 -6.59 11.99 6.33
CA ASP A 50 -6.67 12.92 5.19
C ASP A 50 -7.95 13.79 5.20
N GLY A 51 -8.80 13.64 6.22
CA GLY A 51 -10.09 14.33 6.36
C GLY A 51 -11.21 13.73 5.50
N SER A 52 -10.95 12.64 4.78
CA SER A 52 -12.01 11.93 4.04
C SER A 52 -12.95 11.19 4.98
N THR A 53 -14.23 11.12 4.59
CA THR A 53 -15.28 10.46 5.38
C THR A 53 -15.87 9.30 4.62
N TRP A 54 -16.02 8.17 5.31
CA TRP A 54 -16.41 6.88 4.74
C TRP A 54 -17.58 6.27 5.50
N GLU A 55 -18.56 5.77 4.76
CA GLU A 55 -19.64 4.96 5.31
C GLU A 55 -19.31 3.47 5.17
N VAL A 56 -19.37 2.75 6.29
CA VAL A 56 -19.14 1.31 6.38
C VAL A 56 -20.41 0.54 6.05
N ALA A 57 -20.27 -0.59 5.36
CA ALA A 57 -21.38 -1.45 5.01
C ALA A 57 -22.07 -2.04 6.25
N PRO A 58 -23.41 -2.16 6.29
CA PRO A 58 -24.16 -2.59 7.47
C PRO A 58 -23.71 -3.93 8.08
N GLN A 59 -23.27 -4.87 7.24
CA GLN A 59 -22.80 -6.19 7.70
C GLN A 59 -21.46 -6.14 8.46
N ASP A 60 -20.67 -5.08 8.28
CA ASP A 60 -19.33 -4.95 8.82
C ASP A 60 -19.26 -4.02 10.05
N LEU A 61 -20.39 -3.44 10.47
CA LEU A 61 -20.46 -2.49 11.60
C LEU A 61 -19.93 -3.06 12.91
N LYS A 62 -20.17 -4.36 13.16
CA LYS A 62 -19.64 -5.02 14.35
C LYS A 62 -18.11 -5.08 14.34
N VAL A 63 -17.50 -5.18 13.16
CA VAL A 63 -16.04 -5.20 13.00
C VAL A 63 -15.49 -3.79 13.22
N SER A 64 -15.94 -2.80 12.45
CA SER A 64 -15.46 -1.42 12.56
C SER A 64 -15.74 -0.81 13.93
N GLY A 65 -16.86 -1.12 14.57
CA GLY A 65 -17.20 -0.62 15.91
C GLY A 65 -16.27 -1.09 17.03
N THR A 66 -15.43 -2.10 16.79
CA THR A 66 -14.45 -2.61 17.78
C THR A 66 -13.05 -2.06 17.58
N TRP A 67 -12.84 -1.25 16.54
CA TRP A 67 -11.53 -0.69 16.23
C TRP A 67 -11.10 0.37 17.25
N ILE A 68 -9.90 0.19 17.81
CA ILE A 68 -9.28 1.10 18.78
C ILE A 68 -8.40 2.09 18.02
N LEU A 69 -8.70 3.39 18.14
CA LEU A 69 -8.09 4.46 17.37
C LEU A 69 -6.77 4.96 17.97
N PRO A 70 -5.85 5.52 17.15
CA PRO A 70 -5.89 5.56 15.69
C PRO A 70 -5.60 4.18 15.06
N VAL A 71 -6.19 3.91 13.89
CA VAL A 71 -6.04 2.62 13.20
C VAL A 71 -5.33 2.81 11.87
N PRO A 72 -4.14 2.25 11.66
CA PRO A 72 -3.49 2.29 10.36
C PRO A 72 -4.26 1.43 9.35
N LEU A 73 -4.52 2.00 8.18
CA LEU A 73 -5.33 1.40 7.13
C LEU A 73 -4.57 1.20 5.83
N LYS A 74 -4.98 0.15 5.12
CA LYS A 74 -4.80 -0.01 3.69
C LYS A 74 -6.16 0.08 3.00
N ILE A 75 -6.26 0.85 1.93
CA ILE A 75 -7.49 0.99 1.13
C ILE A 75 -7.34 0.23 -0.18
N GLU A 76 -8.28 -0.66 -0.48
CA GLU A 76 -8.32 -1.44 -1.71
C GLU A 76 -9.66 -1.28 -2.42
N LYS A 77 -9.71 -1.61 -3.72
CA LYS A 77 -10.99 -1.71 -4.44
C LYS A 77 -11.70 -3.00 -4.07
N SER A 78 -13.02 -2.95 -3.99
CA SER A 78 -13.88 -4.11 -3.79
C SER A 78 -14.63 -4.44 -5.09
N THR A 79 -15.20 -5.65 -5.17
CA THR A 79 -16.09 -6.06 -6.25
C THR A 79 -17.56 -5.68 -6.00
N ASN A 80 -17.87 -5.11 -4.82
CA ASN A 80 -19.23 -4.73 -4.45
C ASN A 80 -19.55 -3.32 -4.99
N PRO A 81 -20.52 -3.15 -5.90
CA PRO A 81 -20.81 -1.84 -6.49
C PRO A 81 -21.38 -0.83 -5.49
N SER A 82 -22.10 -1.28 -4.46
CA SER A 82 -22.68 -0.40 -3.44
C SER A 82 -21.64 0.09 -2.42
N TYR A 83 -20.57 -0.68 -2.23
CA TYR A 83 -19.44 -0.38 -1.33
C TYR A 83 -18.12 -0.69 -2.05
N PRO A 84 -17.69 0.19 -2.97
CA PRO A 84 -16.65 -0.13 -3.95
C PRO A 84 -15.23 -0.18 -3.38
N TYR A 85 -15.06 0.03 -2.08
CA TYR A 85 -13.77 0.00 -1.40
C TYR A 85 -13.78 -0.97 -0.23
N ARG A 86 -12.59 -1.43 0.12
CA ARG A 86 -12.30 -2.24 1.31
C ARG A 86 -11.26 -1.50 2.14
N LEU A 87 -11.60 -1.20 3.39
CA LEU A 87 -10.68 -0.63 4.37
C LEU A 87 -10.13 -1.78 5.22
N ILE A 88 -8.81 -1.92 5.26
CA ILE A 88 -8.11 -3.03 5.93
C ILE A 88 -7.30 -2.46 7.08
N ASN A 89 -7.64 -2.85 8.30
CA ASN A 89 -6.88 -2.54 9.50
C ASN A 89 -5.57 -3.33 9.49
N ILE A 90 -4.44 -2.64 9.36
CA ILE A 90 -3.12 -3.26 9.19
C ILE A 90 -2.70 -4.04 10.45
N ASN A 91 -3.11 -3.58 11.64
CA ASN A 91 -2.74 -4.21 12.91
C ASN A 91 -3.43 -5.57 13.11
N SER A 92 -4.69 -5.69 12.67
CA SER A 92 -5.51 -6.89 12.92
C SER A 92 -5.80 -7.73 11.66
N ASN A 93 -5.47 -7.22 10.47
CA ASN A 93 -5.93 -7.72 9.17
C ASN A 93 -7.46 -7.82 9.03
N SER A 94 -8.23 -7.25 9.96
CA SER A 94 -9.69 -7.14 9.78
C SER A 94 -10.00 -6.13 8.68
N SER A 95 -11.07 -6.37 7.93
CA SER A 95 -11.45 -5.49 6.83
C SER A 95 -12.95 -5.24 6.81
N VAL A 96 -13.33 -4.06 6.32
CA VAL A 96 -14.73 -3.66 6.16
C VAL A 96 -14.95 -3.11 4.76
N LEU A 97 -16.12 -3.37 4.18
CA LEU A 97 -16.53 -2.73 2.95
C LEU A 97 -17.00 -1.30 3.25
N ALA A 98 -16.63 -0.36 2.40
CA ALA A 98 -16.96 1.04 2.58
C ALA A 98 -17.20 1.77 1.25
N ARG A 99 -17.86 2.92 1.35
CA ARG A 99 -17.97 3.91 0.29
C ARG A 99 -17.60 5.28 0.84
N GLN A 100 -16.91 6.08 0.04
CA GLN A 100 -16.61 7.46 0.40
C GLN A 100 -17.89 8.29 0.32
N ILE A 101 -18.15 9.09 1.35
CA ILE A 101 -19.32 9.99 1.42
C ILE A 101 -18.92 11.47 1.37
N ALA A 102 -17.70 11.80 1.78
CA ALA A 102 -17.13 13.13 1.61
C ALA A 102 -15.60 13.06 1.44
N SER A 103 -15.06 14.02 0.72
CA SER A 103 -13.62 14.25 0.63
C SER A 103 -13.36 15.74 0.81
N GLN A 104 -12.35 16.10 1.60
CA GLN A 104 -11.84 17.48 1.62
C GLN A 104 -11.15 17.72 0.27
N LEU A 105 -11.87 18.35 -0.67
CA LEU A 105 -11.25 18.88 -1.87
C LEU A 105 -10.36 20.05 -1.42
N ASN A 106 -9.06 19.83 -1.28
CA ASN A 106 -8.10 20.90 -1.02
C ASN A 106 -8.06 21.86 -2.23
N LEU A 107 -8.95 22.86 -2.24
CA LEU A 107 -9.13 23.86 -3.30
C LEU A 107 -8.09 25.00 -3.27
N TYR A 108 -6.89 24.78 -2.72
CA TYR A 108 -5.82 25.77 -2.73
C TYR A 108 -4.60 25.25 -3.49
N LYS A 109 -4.53 25.58 -4.79
CA LYS A 109 -3.29 25.87 -5.52
C LYS A 109 -3.59 26.80 -6.70
#